data_AF-A0A931RU18-F1
#
_entry.id   AF-A0A931RU18-F1
#
_cell.length_a   1.000
_cell.length_b   1.000
_cell.length_c   1.000
_cell.angle_alpha   90.00
_cell.angle_beta   90.00
_cell.angle_gamma   90.00
#
_symmetry.space_group_name_H-M   'P 1'
#
loop_
_entity.id
_entity.type
_entity.pdbx_description
1 polymer ?
#
loop_
_entity_poly.entity_id
_entity_poly.type
_entity_poly.pdbx_seq_one_letter_code
_entity_poly.pdbx_strand_id
1 'polypeptide(L)' 'MAKIKVSVQVDGKTESAEISGDLYEILRDGASLRNRPIELYLFLAIKRYGVLTEETIRVFLEEYWIL' A
#
# COMPACT_ATOMS: atom_id res chain seq x y z
N MET A 1 -5.94 -18.19 -1.10
CA MET A 1 -5.89 -16.82 -1.66
C MET A 1 -4.49 -16.58 -2.18
N ALA A 2 -4.33 -16.05 -3.39
CA ALA A 2 -3.01 -15.70 -3.92
C ALA A 2 -2.44 -14.50 -3.13
N LYS A 3 -1.15 -14.56 -2.80
CA LYS A 3 -0.40 -13.43 -2.24
C LYS A 3 0.24 -12.64 -3.39
N ILE A 4 0.17 -11.32 -3.30
CA ILE A 4 0.76 -10.40 -4.27
C ILE A 4 1.89 -9.65 -3.56
N LYS A 5 3.08 -9.65 -4.17
CA LYS A 5 4.21 -8.86 -3.69
C LYS A 5 4.09 -7.43 -4.19
N VAL A 6 4.08 -6.48 -3.27
CA VAL A 6 4.16 -5.04 -3.55
C VAL A 6 5.49 -4.49 -3.05
N SER A 7 5.99 -3.43 -3.69
CA SER A 7 7.24 -2.80 -3.29
C SER A 7 7.23 -1.31 -3.57
N VAL A 8 7.99 -0.56 -2.78
CA VAL A 8 8.17 0.88 -2.93
C VAL A 8 9.60 1.27 -2.55
N GLN A 9 10.13 2.30 -3.20
CA GLN A 9 11.44 2.85 -2.85
C GLN A 9 11.29 3.96 -1.80
N VAL A 10 12.02 3.85 -0.70
CA VAL A 10 12.00 4.79 0.43
C VAL A 10 13.43 5.07 0.85
N ASP A 11 13.84 6.34 0.82
CA ASP A 11 15.17 6.78 1.25
C ASP A 11 16.32 5.97 0.60
N GLY A 12 16.16 5.61 -0.67
CA GLY A 12 17.13 4.82 -1.45
C GLY A 12 17.07 3.31 -1.24
N LYS A 13 16.20 2.80 -0.37
CA LYS A 13 15.98 1.36 -0.12
C LYS A 13 14.68 0.87 -0.74
N THR A 14 14.67 -0.37 -1.19
CA THR A 14 13.43 -1.03 -1.64
C THR A 14 12.80 -1.75 -0.48
N GLU A 15 11.60 -1.31 -0.11
CA GLU A 15 10.76 -1.92 0.90
C GLU A 15 9.69 -2.75 0.20
N SER A 16 9.39 -3.95 0.69
CA SER A 16 8.43 -4.85 0.05
C SER A 16 7.61 -5.64 1.05
N ALA A 17 6.35 -5.91 0.70
CA ALA A 17 5.42 -6.69 1.50
C ALA A 17 4.64 -7.67 0.62
N GLU A 18 4.20 -8.78 1.20
CA GLU A 18 3.22 -9.66 0.58
C GLU A 18 1.84 -9.37 1.16
N ILE A 19 0.86 -9.13 0.28
CA ILE A 19 -0.52 -8.79 0.66
C ILE A 19 -1.52 -9.74 0.00
N SER A 20 -2.73 -9.84 0.54
CA SER A 20 -3.84 -10.54 -0.11
C SER A 20 -4.23 -9.90 -1.44
N GLY A 21 -4.74 -10.73 -2.37
CA GLY A 21 -5.29 -10.26 -3.65
C GLY A 21 -6.38 -9.21 -3.46
N ASP A 22 -7.31 -9.44 -2.53
CA ASP A 22 -8.41 -8.51 -2.23
C ASP A 22 -7.90 -7.14 -1.79
N LEU A 23 -6.88 -7.09 -0.93
CA LEU A 23 -6.27 -5.82 -0.51
C LEU A 23 -5.58 -5.12 -1.69
N TYR A 24 -4.89 -5.88 -2.55
CA TYR A 24 -4.26 -5.32 -3.73
C TYR A 24 -5.28 -4.71 -4.70
N GLU A 25 -6.45 -5.35 -4.88
CA GLU A 25 -7.52 -4.80 -5.72
C GLU A 25 -8.08 -3.50 -5.15
N ILE A 26 -8.37 -3.43 -3.85
CA ILE A 26 -8.78 -2.18 -3.18
C ILE A 26 -7.74 -1.07 -3.41
N LEU A 27 -6.46 -1.42 -3.25
CA LEU A 27 -5.35 -0.49 -3.42
C LEU A 27 -5.27 0.02 -4.86
N ARG A 28 -5.33 -0.89 -5.84
CA ARG A 28 -5.27 -0.60 -7.27
C ARG A 28 -6.44 0.28 -7.70
N ASP A 29 -7.64 -0.07 -7.27
CA ASP A 29 -8.86 0.60 -7.71
C ASP A 29 -8.94 2.01 -7.13
N GLY A 30 -8.65 2.21 -5.84
CA GLY A 30 -8.65 3.55 -5.28
C GLY A 30 -7.45 4.40 -5.69
N ALA A 31 -6.31 3.79 -6.04
CA ALA A 31 -5.20 4.48 -6.70
C ALA A 31 -5.60 4.99 -8.10
N SER A 32 -6.26 4.14 -8.89
CA SER A 32 -6.82 4.47 -10.21
C SER A 32 -7.85 5.60 -10.13
N LEU A 33 -8.82 5.51 -9.22
CA LEU A 33 -9.85 6.54 -9.01
C LEU A 33 -9.28 7.93 -8.70
N ARG A 34 -8.14 7.97 -7.98
CA ARG A 34 -7.46 9.22 -7.61
C ARG A 34 -6.41 9.65 -8.62
N ASN A 35 -6.22 8.89 -9.69
CA ASN A 35 -5.16 9.07 -10.67
C ASN A 35 -3.77 9.22 -10.00
N ARG A 36 -3.48 8.32 -9.07
CA ARG A 36 -2.20 8.25 -8.34
C ARG A 36 -1.58 6.86 -8.45
N PRO A 37 -0.24 6.75 -8.42
CA PRO A 37 0.43 5.46 -8.40
C PRO A 37 0.20 4.74 -7.05
N ILE A 38 0.18 3.41 -7.07
CA ILE A 38 0.08 2.55 -5.88
C ILE A 38 1.22 2.86 -4.89
N GLU A 39 2.42 3.07 -5.43
CA GLU A 39 3.65 3.34 -4.71
C GLU A 39 3.55 4.56 -3.79
N LEU A 40 2.74 5.57 -4.16
CA LEU A 40 2.50 6.72 -3.28
C LEU A 40 1.86 6.28 -1.95
N TYR A 41 0.87 5.39 -2.00
CA TYR A 41 0.16 4.93 -0.81
C TYR A 41 1.02 3.99 0.03
N LEU A 42 1.81 3.13 -0.61
CA LEU A 42 2.79 2.29 0.07
C LEU A 42 3.85 3.16 0.79
N PHE A 43 4.33 4.21 0.12
CA PHE A 43 5.26 5.19 0.69
C PHE A 43 4.64 5.94 1.88
N LEU A 44 3.38 6.35 1.79
CA LEU A 44 2.71 7.03 2.89
C LEU A 44 2.48 6.09 4.08
N ALA A 45 2.07 4.83 3.83
CA ALA A 45 1.90 3.83 4.86
C ALA A 45 3.21 3.59 5.64
N ILE A 46 4.34 3.39 4.95
CA ILE A 46 5.63 3.19 5.61
C ILE A 46 6.15 4.47 6.28
N LYS A 47 5.95 5.66 5.71
CA LYS A 47 6.31 6.92 6.39
C LYS A 47 5.47 7.16 7.65
N ARG A 48 4.25 6.63 7.72
CA ARG A 48 3.36 6.75 8.88
C ARG A 48 3.64 5.72 9.97
N TYR A 49 3.84 4.46 9.59
CA TYR A 49 3.95 3.33 10.53
C TYR A 49 5.37 2.76 10.67
N GLY A 50 6.33 3.24 9.88
CA GLY A 50 7.74 2.84 9.93
C GLY A 50 8.06 1.49 9.29
N VAL A 51 7.05 0.67 8.97
CA VAL A 51 7.20 -0.64 8.35
C VAL A 51 6.13 -0.86 7.29
N LEU A 52 6.47 -1.59 6.23
CA LEU A 52 5.52 -1.98 5.19
C LEU A 52 5.07 -3.42 5.41
N THR A 53 3.82 -3.60 5.84
CA THR A 53 3.15 -4.90 6.02
C THR A 53 1.71 -4.83 5.53
N GLU A 54 1.08 -5.98 5.26
CA GLU A 54 -0.34 -6.05 4.92
C GLU A 54 -1.23 -5.30 5.92
N GLU A 55 -0.94 -5.44 7.21
CA GLU A 55 -1.68 -4.77 8.29
C GLU A 55 -1.51 -3.25 8.25
N THR A 56 -0.28 -2.75 8.16
CA THR A 56 -0.03 -1.30 8.08
C THR A 56 -0.65 -0.65 6.85
N ILE A 57 -0.69 -1.39 5.73
CA ILE A 57 -1.38 -0.93 4.52
C ILE A 57 -2.88 -0.87 4.80
N ARG A 58 -3.49 -1.92 5.35
CA ARG A 58 -4.92 -1.94 5.67
C ARG A 58 -5.32 -0.78 6.60
N VAL A 59 -4.61 -0.61 7.71
CA VAL A 59 -4.86 0.48 8.66
C VAL A 59 -4.67 1.85 8.00
N PHE A 60 -3.66 2.01 7.12
CA PHE A 60 -3.50 3.22 6.33
C PHE A 60 -4.73 3.52 5.46
N LEU A 61 -5.27 2.49 4.79
CA LEU A 61 -6.47 2.65 3.97
C LEU A 61 -7.66 3.06 4.85
N GLU A 62 -7.89 2.37 5.95
CA GLU A 62 -9.03 2.65 6.84
C GLU A 62 -9.00 4.06 7.42
N GLU A 63 -7.82 4.56 7.79
CA GLU A 63 -7.68 5.89 8.41
C GLU A 63 -7.69 7.05 7.40
N TYR A 64 -7.06 6.89 6.23
CA TYR A 64 -6.76 8.01 5.32
C TYR A 64 -7.40 7.88 3.94
N TRP A 65 -7.97 6.72 3.60
CA TRP A 65 -8.65 6.48 2.34
C TRP A 65 -10.15 6.76 2.48
N ILE A 66 -10.49 8.04 2.61
CA ILE A 66 -11.88 8.48 2.51
C ILE A 66 -12.26 8.38 1.03
N LEU A 67 -13.16 7.44 0.71
CA LEU A 67 -13.64 7.16 -0.65
C LEU A 67 -14.30 8.37 -1.30
#